data_AF-A0A291P357-F1
#
_entry.id   AF-A0A291P357-F1
#
_cell.length_a   1.000
_cell.length_b   1.000
_cell.length_c   1.000
_cell.angle_alpha   90.00
_cell.angle_beta   90.00
_cell.angle_gamma   90.00
#
_symmetry.space_group_name_H-M   'P 1'
#
loop_
_entity.id
_entity.type
_entity.pdbx_description
1 polymer ?
#
loop_
_entity_poly.entity_id
_entity_poly.type
_entity_poly.pdbx_seq_one_letter_code
_entity_poly.pdbx_strand_id
1 'polypeptide(L)'
;MILLVYGVMATGAEALFWTIFAFGAILFLMPYIAMHLAFLRLRGRDPGHEGVFRLPGGRWVSYPLSALCIGILGAAIVLFFWVPGEPIDLVFMAQVGGGVVITLTIGEILVYRGERRRAAEVEDASRWRAPAAPTVERVSAD
;
A
#
# COMPACT_ATOMS: atom_id res chain seq x y z
N MET A 1 -8.18 -13.18 -16.33
CA MET A 1 -7.85 -14.61 -16.20
C MET A 1 -8.82 -15.33 -15.25
N ILE A 2 -9.07 -14.82 -14.05
CA ILE A 2 -9.97 -15.47 -13.07
C ILE A 2 -11.48 -15.47 -13.46
N LEU A 3 -11.96 -14.38 -14.08
CA LEU A 3 -13.34 -14.23 -14.57
C LEU A 3 -13.70 -15.20 -15.72
N LEU A 4 -12.72 -15.61 -16.50
CA LEU A 4 -12.93 -16.53 -17.64
C LEU A 4 -13.16 -17.97 -17.19
N VAL A 5 -12.52 -18.40 -16.09
CA VAL A 5 -12.67 -19.75 -15.54
C VAL A 5 -13.97 -19.87 -14.75
N TYR A 6 -14.39 -18.82 -14.02
CA TYR A 6 -15.66 -18.82 -13.28
C TYR A 6 -16.87 -18.65 -14.22
N GLY A 7 -16.75 -17.85 -15.29
CA GLY A 7 -17.82 -17.66 -16.28
C GLY A 7 -18.17 -18.90 -17.11
N VAL A 8 -17.27 -19.89 -17.20
CA VAL A 8 -17.54 -21.18 -17.85
C VAL A 8 -17.97 -22.30 -16.89
N MET A 9 -17.84 -22.11 -15.57
CA MET A 9 -18.14 -23.14 -14.55
C MET A 9 -19.27 -22.79 -13.58
N ALA A 10 -19.61 -21.52 -13.37
CA ALA A 10 -20.60 -21.11 -12.37
C ALA A 10 -21.95 -20.73 -12.98
N THR A 11 -22.98 -21.48 -12.59
CA THR A 11 -24.39 -21.36 -12.99
C THR A 11 -25.12 -20.21 -12.29
N GLY A 12 -24.66 -18.95 -12.38
CA GLY A 12 -25.42 -17.81 -11.86
C GLY A 12 -24.71 -16.44 -11.88
N ALA A 13 -25.39 -15.41 -12.40
CA ALA A 13 -24.91 -14.02 -12.45
C ALA A 13 -24.67 -13.39 -11.06
N GLU A 14 -25.36 -13.91 -10.04
CA GLU A 14 -25.27 -13.44 -8.66
C GLU A 14 -23.89 -13.70 -8.04
N ALA A 15 -23.37 -14.92 -8.15
CA ALA A 15 -22.06 -15.27 -7.60
C ALA A 15 -20.92 -14.46 -8.26
N LEU A 16 -21.07 -14.14 -9.55
CA LEU A 16 -20.14 -13.26 -10.27
C LEU A 16 -20.13 -11.85 -9.69
N PHE A 17 -21.32 -11.29 -9.44
CA PHE A 17 -21.47 -9.96 -8.82
C PHE A 17 -20.82 -9.90 -7.43
N TRP A 18 -21.11 -10.87 -6.56
CA TRP A 18 -20.53 -10.91 -5.22
C TRP A 18 -19.00 -11.05 -5.25
N THR A 19 -18.47 -11.85 -6.17
CA THR A 19 -17.01 -12.03 -6.33
C THR A 19 -16.31 -10.75 -6.78
N ILE A 20 -16.82 -10.06 -7.81
CA ILE A 20 -16.18 -8.83 -8.31
C ILE A 20 -16.32 -7.68 -7.31
N PHE A 21 -17.46 -7.60 -6.60
CA PHE A 21 -17.69 -6.61 -5.56
C PHE A 21 -16.74 -6.80 -4.39
N ALA A 22 -16.62 -8.04 -3.87
CA ALA A 22 -15.69 -8.37 -2.78
C ALA A 22 -14.23 -8.14 -3.19
N PHE A 23 -13.85 -8.55 -4.40
CA PHE A 23 -12.50 -8.33 -4.93
C PHE A 23 -12.15 -6.84 -5.00
N GLY A 24 -13.02 -6.01 -5.57
CA GLY A 24 -12.82 -4.56 -5.66
C GLY A 24 -12.74 -3.90 -4.29
N ALA A 25 -13.60 -4.30 -3.35
CA ALA A 25 -13.59 -3.78 -2.00
C ALA A 25 -12.29 -4.10 -1.26
N ILE A 26 -11.80 -5.35 -1.32
CA ILE A 26 -10.54 -5.73 -0.65
C ILE A 26 -9.36 -4.97 -1.26
N LEU A 27 -9.30 -4.85 -2.60
CA LEU A 27 -8.28 -4.05 -3.27
C LEU A 27 -8.32 -2.57 -2.83
N PHE A 28 -9.49 -2.03 -2.55
CA PHE A 28 -9.64 -0.66 -2.08
C PHE A 28 -9.26 -0.50 -0.59
N LEU A 29 -9.61 -1.47 0.26
CA LEU A 29 -9.38 -1.38 1.71
C LEU A 29 -7.91 -1.56 2.09
N MET A 30 -7.18 -2.40 1.36
CA MET A 30 -5.80 -2.72 1.72
C MET A 30 -4.81 -1.53 1.66
N PRO A 31 -4.73 -0.71 0.59
CA PRO A 31 -3.91 0.50 0.60
C PRO A 31 -4.40 1.51 1.64
N TYR A 32 -5.69 1.47 1.99
CA TYR A 32 -6.28 2.30 3.01
C TYR A 32 -5.77 1.98 4.42
N ILE A 33 -5.54 0.69 4.74
CA ILE A 33 -4.86 0.27 5.98
C ILE A 33 -3.41 0.75 5.96
N ALA A 34 -2.69 0.53 4.85
CA ALA A 34 -1.30 0.96 4.70
C ALA A 34 -1.15 2.48 4.91
N MET A 35 -2.08 3.27 4.39
CA MET A 35 -2.12 4.73 4.57
C MET A 35 -2.32 5.12 6.05
N HIS A 36 -3.23 4.44 6.77
CA HIS A 36 -3.41 4.67 8.21
C HIS A 36 -2.19 4.25 9.03
N LEU A 37 -1.53 3.15 8.66
CA LEU A 37 -0.28 2.72 9.28
C LEU A 37 0.85 3.72 9.01
N ALA A 38 0.95 4.24 7.79
CA ALA A 38 1.91 5.29 7.44
C ALA A 38 1.67 6.57 8.24
N PHE A 39 0.40 6.96 8.45
CA PHE A 39 0.04 8.08 9.32
C PHE A 39 0.48 7.86 10.77
N LEU A 40 0.23 6.67 11.34
CA LEU A 40 0.71 6.30 12.68
C LEU A 40 2.26 6.29 12.75
N ARG A 41 2.93 5.79 11.69
CA ARG A 41 4.39 5.71 11.57
C ARG A 41 5.02 7.11 11.54
N LEU A 42 4.45 8.02 10.76
CA LEU A 42 4.93 9.39 10.61
C LEU A 42 4.80 10.16 11.93
N ARG A 43 3.67 9.96 12.64
CA ARG A 43 3.41 10.60 13.93
C ARG A 43 4.27 10.08 15.08
N GLY A 44 4.71 8.82 14.98
CA GLY A 44 5.64 8.21 15.92
C GLY A 44 7.09 8.66 15.73
N ARG A 45 7.54 8.85 14.48
CA ARG A 45 8.92 9.25 14.17
C ARG A 45 9.16 10.76 14.18
N ASP A 46 8.22 11.55 13.67
CA ASP A 46 8.33 13.00 13.61
C ASP A 46 7.09 13.68 14.20
N PRO A 47 6.99 13.75 15.55
CA PRO A 47 5.93 14.50 16.21
C PRO A 47 6.07 16.03 16.08
N GLY A 48 7.19 16.52 15.52
CA GLY A 48 7.57 17.94 15.50
C GLY A 48 7.68 18.59 14.12
N HIS A 49 7.37 17.90 13.02
CA HIS A 49 7.42 18.54 11.70
C HIS A 49 6.23 19.50 11.54
N GLU A 50 6.51 20.80 11.37
CA GLU A 50 5.54 21.89 11.14
C GLU A 50 4.91 21.82 9.73
N GLY A 51 4.32 20.67 9.38
CA GLY A 51 3.52 20.59 8.16
C GLY A 51 2.30 21.50 8.23
N VAL A 52 1.99 22.19 7.13
CA VAL A 52 0.88 23.14 6.91
C VAL A 52 -0.51 22.57 7.28
N PHE A 53 -0.62 21.26 7.54
CA PHE A 53 -1.85 20.60 7.97
C PHE A 53 -1.64 19.81 9.29
N ARG A 54 -2.08 20.38 10.41
CA ARG A 54 -2.15 19.71 11.72
C ARG A 54 -3.57 19.24 11.95
N LEU A 55 -3.76 17.94 12.23
CA LEU A 55 -5.07 17.45 12.70
C LEU A 55 -5.38 18.14 14.04
N PRO A 56 -6.44 18.98 14.13
CA PRO A 56 -6.83 19.63 15.36
C PRO A 56 -7.34 18.55 16.32
N GLY A 57 -6.59 18.28 17.40
CA GLY A 57 -6.91 17.19 18.34
C GLY A 57 -5.72 16.54 19.05
N GLY A 58 -4.48 16.97 18.75
CA GLY A 58 -3.29 16.50 19.47
C GLY A 58 -3.09 14.98 19.40
N ARG A 59 -2.15 14.44 20.19
CA ARG A 59 -1.85 13.00 20.22
C ARG A 59 -3.09 12.16 20.61
N TRP A 60 -3.89 12.67 21.54
CA TRP A 60 -5.01 11.96 22.15
C TRP A 60 -6.21 11.69 21.24
N VAL A 61 -6.49 12.54 20.24
CA VAL A 61 -7.63 12.31 19.33
C VAL A 61 -7.21 11.47 18.12
N SER A 62 -6.04 11.70 17.53
CA SER A 62 -5.71 11.03 16.27
C SER A 62 -5.25 9.58 16.42
N TYR A 63 -4.77 9.16 17.60
CA TYR A 63 -4.48 7.74 17.87
C TYR A 63 -5.76 6.87 17.90
N PRO A 64 -6.77 7.16 18.75
CA PRO A 64 -7.99 6.36 18.79
C PRO A 64 -8.80 6.50 17.50
N LEU A 65 -8.80 7.66 16.85
CA LEU A 65 -9.48 7.83 15.56
C LEU A 65 -8.86 6.95 14.47
N SER A 66 -7.52 6.91 14.38
CA SER A 66 -6.83 6.03 13.42
C SER A 66 -7.01 4.56 13.77
N ALA A 67 -6.95 4.20 15.05
CA ALA A 67 -7.19 2.83 15.52
C ALA A 67 -8.62 2.37 15.24
N LEU A 68 -9.61 3.23 15.43
CA LEU A 68 -11.01 2.98 15.10
C LEU A 68 -11.16 2.75 13.59
N CYS A 69 -10.54 3.60 12.76
CA CYS A 69 -10.58 3.43 11.31
C CYS A 69 -9.95 2.09 10.88
N ILE A 70 -8.75 1.76 11.38
CA ILE A 70 -8.12 0.46 11.12
C ILE A 70 -9.00 -0.69 11.59
N GLY A 71 -9.65 -0.57 12.75
CA GLY A 71 -10.58 -1.57 13.28
C GLY A 71 -11.78 -1.79 12.37
N ILE A 72 -12.42 -0.72 11.88
CA ILE A 72 -13.55 -0.81 10.94
C ILE A 72 -13.10 -1.42 9.61
N LEU A 73 -11.94 -1.00 9.09
CA LEU A 73 -11.38 -1.56 7.86
C LEU A 73 -11.04 -3.05 8.01
N GLY A 74 -10.44 -3.44 9.14
CA GLY A 74 -10.16 -4.84 9.45
C GLY A 74 -11.44 -5.67 9.56
N ALA A 75 -12.45 -5.16 10.25
CA ALA A 75 -13.76 -5.80 10.35
C ALA A 75 -14.42 -5.96 8.98
N ALA A 76 -14.35 -4.94 8.11
CA ALA A 76 -14.87 -5.03 6.76
C ALA A 76 -14.14 -6.09 5.93
N ILE A 77 -12.81 -6.19 5.99
CA ILE A 77 -12.06 -7.26 5.31
C ILE A 77 -12.52 -8.64 5.82
N VAL A 78 -12.66 -8.82 7.13
CA VAL A 78 -13.14 -10.09 7.71
C VAL A 78 -14.55 -10.41 7.23
N LEU A 79 -15.47 -9.43 7.20
CA LEU A 79 -16.83 -9.62 6.68
C LEU A 79 -16.85 -9.96 5.18
N PHE A 80 -15.91 -9.45 4.38
CA PHE A 80 -15.80 -9.80 2.97
C PHE A 80 -15.34 -11.24 2.74
N PHE A 81 -14.55 -11.80 3.66
CA PHE A 81 -14.14 -13.20 3.64
C PHE A 81 -15.20 -14.12 4.25
N TRP A 82 -15.93 -13.65 5.27
CA TRP A 82 -16.89 -14.46 6.00
C TRP A 82 -18.22 -13.71 6.19
N VAL A 83 -19.24 -14.16 5.46
CA VAL A 83 -20.62 -13.71 5.64
C VAL A 83 -21.31 -14.67 6.62
N PRO A 84 -21.86 -14.19 7.75
CA PRO A 84 -22.57 -15.06 8.68
C PRO A 84 -23.86 -15.58 8.04
N GLY A 85 -23.95 -16.89 7.82
CA GLY A 85 -25.16 -17.55 7.33
C GLY A 85 -24.99 -18.48 6.12
N GLU A 86 -23.83 -18.50 5.46
CA GLU A 86 -23.53 -19.41 4.34
C GLU A 86 -22.39 -20.38 4.65
N PRO A 87 -22.33 -21.55 3.99
CA PRO A 87 -21.20 -22.46 4.08
C PRO A 87 -19.92 -21.78 3.55
N ILE A 88 -18.79 -22.04 4.21
CA ILE A 88 -17.50 -21.48 3.81
C ILE A 88 -17.11 -22.08 2.44
N ASP A 89 -17.23 -21.28 1.39
CA ASP A 89 -16.74 -21.67 0.06
C ASP A 89 -15.23 -21.42 -0.01
N LEU A 90 -14.46 -22.50 0.15
CA LEU A 90 -13.00 -22.47 0.02
C LEU A 90 -12.56 -22.02 -1.38
N VAL A 91 -13.38 -22.25 -2.42
CA VAL A 91 -13.07 -21.79 -3.79
C VAL A 91 -13.20 -20.28 -3.87
N PHE A 92 -14.26 -19.70 -3.29
CA PHE A 92 -14.42 -18.25 -3.21
C PHE A 92 -13.26 -17.59 -2.45
N MET A 93 -12.88 -18.14 -1.29
CA MET A 93 -11.74 -17.64 -0.51
C MET A 93 -10.42 -17.73 -1.26
N ALA A 94 -10.13 -18.88 -1.88
CA ALA A 94 -8.92 -19.07 -2.66
C ALA A 94 -8.88 -18.15 -3.90
N GLN A 95 -10.03 -17.92 -4.53
CA GLN A 95 -10.16 -17.08 -5.72
C GLN A 95 -9.94 -15.60 -5.40
N VAL A 96 -10.66 -15.09 -4.40
CA VAL A 96 -10.55 -13.69 -3.97
C VAL A 96 -9.20 -13.43 -3.32
N GLY A 97 -8.76 -14.31 -2.40
CA GLY A 97 -7.45 -14.22 -1.76
C GLY A 97 -6.31 -14.30 -2.75
N GLY A 98 -6.34 -15.26 -3.69
CA GLY A 98 -5.34 -15.41 -4.74
C GLY A 98 -5.24 -14.18 -5.65
N GLY A 99 -6.38 -13.65 -6.11
CA GLY A 99 -6.40 -12.44 -6.94
C GLY A 99 -5.81 -11.22 -6.22
N VAL A 100 -6.12 -11.07 -4.93
CA VAL A 100 -5.61 -9.98 -4.10
C VAL A 100 -4.10 -10.08 -3.89
N VAL A 101 -3.58 -11.28 -3.57
CA VAL A 101 -2.14 -11.53 -3.40
C VAL A 101 -1.35 -11.26 -4.68
N ILE A 102 -1.87 -11.69 -5.84
CA ILE A 102 -1.23 -11.41 -7.13
C ILE A 102 -1.19 -9.91 -7.41
N THR A 103 -2.30 -9.21 -7.21
CA THR A 103 -2.38 -7.76 -7.46
C THR A 103 -1.44 -6.98 -6.53
N LEU A 104 -1.37 -7.38 -5.26
CA LEU A 104 -0.40 -6.87 -4.29
C LEU A 104 1.04 -7.05 -4.74
N THR A 105 1.38 -8.28 -5.14
CA THR A 105 2.75 -8.64 -5.53
C THR A 105 3.18 -7.81 -6.73
N ILE A 106 2.29 -7.60 -7.70
CA ILE A 106 2.54 -6.72 -8.84
C ILE A 106 2.73 -5.26 -8.38
N GLY A 107 1.86 -4.77 -7.49
CA GLY A 107 1.95 -3.41 -6.93
C GLY A 107 3.26 -3.16 -6.20
N GLU A 108 3.68 -4.09 -5.34
CA GLU A 108 4.93 -4.00 -4.59
C GLU A 108 6.16 -4.08 -5.51
N ILE A 109 6.15 -4.99 -6.50
CA ILE A 109 7.21 -5.05 -7.52
C ILE A 109 7.33 -3.72 -8.29
N LEU A 110 6.20 -3.10 -8.63
CA LEU A 110 6.19 -1.83 -9.36
C LEU A 110 6.80 -0.69 -8.52
N VAL A 111 6.41 -0.59 -7.25
CA VAL A 111 6.96 0.40 -6.31
C VAL A 111 8.46 0.17 -6.11
N TYR A 112 8.87 -1.08 -5.89
CA TYR A 112 10.28 -1.45 -5.70
C TYR A 112 11.16 -1.06 -6.89
N ARG A 113 10.65 -1.27 -8.12
CA ARG A 113 11.35 -0.85 -9.35
C ARG A 113 11.38 0.67 -9.49
N GLY A 114 10.34 1.37 -9.06
CA GLY A 114 10.28 2.83 -9.03
C GLY A 114 11.32 3.44 -8.09
N GLU A 115 11.45 2.93 -6.87
CA GLU A 115 12.43 3.41 -5.90
C GLU A 115 13.87 3.20 -6.36
N ARG A 116 14.19 2.07 -7.00
CA ARG A 116 15.53 1.81 -7.56
C ARG A 116 15.90 2.77 -8.68
N ARG A 117 14.95 3.15 -9.53
CA ARG A 117 15.18 4.15 -10.59
C ARG A 117 15.43 5.53 -9.99
N ARG A 118 14.64 5.90 -8.99
CA ARG A 118 14.75 7.18 -8.29
C ARG A 118 16.06 7.28 -7.49
N ALA A 119 16.51 6.19 -6.87
CA ALA A 119 17.80 6.12 -6.18
C ALA A 119 18.97 6.28 -7.16
N ALA A 120 18.92 5.63 -8.32
CA ALA A 120 19.95 5.78 -9.36
C ALA A 120 20.00 7.21 -9.92
N GLU A 121 18.86 7.86 -10.09
CA GLU A 121 18.76 9.24 -10.57
C GLU A 121 19.26 10.26 -9.52
N VAL A 122 19.01 10.00 -8.23
CA VAL A 122 19.55 10.82 -7.12
C VAL A 122 21.07 10.65 -6.98
N GLU A 123 21.59 9.44 -7.15
CA GLU A 123 23.03 9.16 -7.12
C GLU A 123 23.76 9.88 -8.27
N ASP A 124 23.22 9.81 -9.49
CA ASP A 124 23.77 10.50 -10.66
C ASP A 124 23.68 12.03 -10.54
N ALA A 125 22.54 12.56 -10.04
CA ALA A 125 22.38 13.98 -9.76
C ALA A 125 23.33 14.49 -8.66
N SER A 126 23.64 13.66 -7.66
CA SER A 126 24.64 13.99 -6.62
C SER A 126 26.06 13.95 -7.16
N ARG A 127 26.35 13.04 -8.10
CA ARG A 127 27.64 12.88 -8.77
C ARG A 127 27.95 14.06 -9.70
N TRP A 128 26.94 14.59 -10.40
CA TRP A 128 27.05 15.84 -11.16
C TRP A 128 27.22 17.08 -10.27
N ARG A 129 26.60 17.09 -9.07
CA ARG A 129 26.72 18.18 -8.09
C ARG A 129 28.01 18.17 -7.26
N ALA A 130 28.82 17.13 -7.35
CA ALA A 130 30.18 17.14 -6.87
C ALA A 130 31.10 17.59 -8.01
N PRO A 131 31.28 18.90 -8.28
CA PRO A 131 32.32 19.32 -9.18
C PRO A 131 33.62 18.76 -8.61
N ALA A 132 34.37 18.04 -9.44
CA ALA A 132 35.73 17.67 -9.13
C ALA A 132 36.44 18.94 -8.65
N ALA A 133 36.70 19.04 -7.35
CA ALA A 133 37.62 20.05 -6.85
C ALA A 133 38.94 19.71 -7.58
N PRO A 134 39.46 20.59 -8.45
CA PRO A 134 40.75 20.33 -9.03
C PRO A 134 41.72 20.22 -7.85
N THR A 135 42.26 19.01 -7.69
CA THR A 135 43.26 18.71 -6.68
C THR A 135 44.35 19.76 -6.81
N VAL A 136 44.51 20.56 -5.76
CA VAL A 136 45.57 21.57 -5.65
C VAL A 136 46.90 20.83 -5.66
N GLU A 137 47.45 20.58 -6.84
CA GLU A 137 48.80 20.07 -7.01
C GLU A 137 49.75 21.25 -7.22
N ARG A 138 50.26 21.67 -6.05
CA ARG A 138 51.52 22.40 -5.80
C ARG A 138 52.42 22.57 -7.03
N VAL A 139 52.32 23.72 -7.69
CA VAL A 139 53.40 24.33 -8.48
C VAL A 139 53.73 25.68 -7.84
N SER A 140 54.56 25.64 -6.80
CA SER A 140 55.22 26.80 -6.18
C SER A 140 56.37 26.28 -5.32
N ALA A 141 57.43 25.82 -5.98
CA ALA A 141 58.78 25.72 -5.43
C ALA A 141 59.72 25.38 -6.59
N ASP A 142 60.07 26.40 -7.38
CA ASP A 142 61.34 26.51 -8.11
C ASP A 142 61.53 27.99 -8.52
#